data_AF-A0A7K6UDN8-F1
#
_entry.id   AF-A0A7K6UDN8-F1
#
_cell.length_a   1.000
_cell.length_b   1.000
_cell.length_c   1.000
_cell.angle_alpha   90.00
_cell.angle_beta   90.00
_cell.angle_gamma   90.00
#
_symmetry.space_group_name_H-M   'P 1'
#
loop_
_entity.id
_entity.type
_entity.pdbx_description
1 polymer ?
#
loop_
_entity_poly.entity_id
_entity_poly.type
_entity_poly.pdbx_seq_one_letter_code
_entity_poly.pdbx_strand_id
1 'polypeptide(L)'
;AGVMFSGVKAGLVSADVLRREQQELRRHERNNKHLEEESRHSETVFRDKSGRRRDLAQERLEQRQKAEAKSERDEQYARWGKGLAQGRQQQQNVEDAIKEMQKPLARYIDDQDLDRMLREQEREGDPMAEFIKKRKAKENKEKKEKPKYNGPAPPLNRFNIWPGHRWDGVDRSNGFEQKYFARIANKKAVQELAYKWSVEDM
;
A
#
# COMPACT_ATOMS: atom_id res chain seq x y z
N ALA A 1 -63.12 -26.11 -17.45
CA ALA A 1 -62.00 -26.47 -18.33
C ALA A 1 -60.81 -25.60 -17.93
N GLY A 2 -59.66 -26.20 -17.63
CA GLY A 2 -58.45 -25.47 -17.22
C GLY A 2 -57.73 -24.90 -18.45
N VAL A 3 -57.30 -23.65 -18.38
CA VAL A 3 -56.45 -23.01 -19.39
C VAL A 3 -55.03 -22.98 -18.84
N MET A 4 -54.03 -23.35 -19.65
CA MET A 4 -52.62 -23.32 -19.24
C MET A 4 -52.09 -21.88 -19.19
N PHE A 5 -50.95 -21.66 -18.52
CA PHE A 5 -50.27 -20.36 -18.47
C PHE A 5 -49.85 -19.85 -19.87
N SER A 6 -49.77 -20.74 -20.86
CA SER A 6 -49.54 -20.44 -22.28
C SER A 6 -50.81 -20.00 -23.05
N GLY A 7 -51.97 -19.97 -22.40
CA GLY A 7 -53.26 -19.61 -23.02
C GLY A 7 -53.97 -20.75 -23.77
N VAL A 8 -53.39 -21.95 -23.82
CA VAL A 8 -53.95 -23.14 -24.50
C VAL A 8 -54.90 -23.90 -23.57
N LYS A 9 -56.00 -24.47 -24.09
CA LYS A 9 -56.90 -25.31 -23.28
C LYS A 9 -56.23 -26.63 -22.87
N ALA A 10 -56.34 -26.99 -21.59
CA ALA A 10 -55.80 -28.23 -21.04
C ALA A 10 -56.88 -29.31 -20.88
N GLY A 11 -56.54 -30.57 -21.22
CA GLY A 11 -57.40 -31.75 -21.05
C GLY A 11 -57.57 -32.60 -22.31
N LEU A 12 -58.52 -33.56 -22.30
CA LEU A 12 -58.96 -34.33 -23.47
C LEU A 12 -59.72 -33.41 -24.43
N VAL A 13 -59.03 -32.88 -25.44
CA VAL A 13 -59.57 -31.92 -26.42
C VAL A 13 -59.53 -32.55 -27.81
N SER A 14 -60.59 -32.30 -28.60
CA SER A 14 -60.67 -32.78 -29.99
C SER A 14 -59.55 -32.18 -30.87
N ALA A 15 -59.02 -32.96 -31.80
CA ALA A 15 -57.92 -32.57 -32.68
C ALA A 15 -58.18 -31.28 -33.47
N ASP A 16 -59.44 -31.01 -33.82
CA ASP A 16 -59.82 -29.81 -34.57
C ASP A 16 -59.70 -28.53 -33.75
N VAL A 17 -59.94 -28.60 -32.43
CA VAL A 17 -59.81 -27.47 -31.52
C VAL A 17 -58.33 -27.15 -31.29
N LEU A 18 -57.47 -28.16 -31.15
CA LEU A 18 -56.02 -28.00 -31.04
C LEU A 18 -55.41 -27.36 -32.30
N ARG A 19 -55.88 -27.75 -33.50
CA ARG A 19 -55.44 -27.12 -34.76
C ARG A 19 -55.84 -25.65 -34.86
N ARG A 20 -57.05 -25.29 -34.43
CA ARG A 20 -57.52 -23.90 -34.40
C ARG A 20 -56.71 -23.06 -33.42
N GLU A 21 -56.49 -23.56 -32.20
CA GLU A 21 -55.68 -22.87 -31.18
C GLU A 21 -54.21 -22.71 -31.62
N GLN A 22 -53.61 -23.72 -32.26
CA GLN A 22 -52.26 -23.58 -32.84
C GLN A 22 -52.20 -22.57 -33.99
N GLN A 23 -53.23 -22.50 -34.84
CA GLN A 23 -53.29 -21.48 -35.90
C GLN A 23 -53.45 -20.07 -35.32
N GLU A 24 -54.25 -19.91 -34.26
CA GLU A 24 -54.43 -18.63 -33.57
C GLU A 24 -53.15 -18.18 -32.88
N LEU A 25 -52.44 -19.07 -32.17
CA LEU A 25 -51.14 -18.76 -31.57
C LEU A 25 -50.10 -18.39 -32.63
N ARG A 26 -50.02 -19.13 -33.74
CA ARG A 26 -49.11 -18.79 -34.85
C ARG A 26 -49.46 -17.46 -35.51
N ARG A 27 -50.74 -17.09 -35.58
CA ARG A 27 -51.19 -15.76 -36.04
C ARG A 27 -50.78 -14.68 -35.05
N HIS A 28 -50.97 -14.92 -33.76
CA HIS A 28 -50.60 -13.99 -32.70
C HIS A 28 -49.09 -13.78 -32.60
N GLU A 29 -48.29 -14.84 -32.73
CA GLU A 29 -46.84 -14.78 -32.84
C GLU A 29 -46.39 -14.04 -34.10
N ARG A 30 -47.02 -14.30 -35.27
CA ARG A 30 -46.70 -13.55 -36.50
C ARG A 30 -47.00 -12.06 -36.38
N ASN A 31 -48.11 -11.70 -35.74
CA ASN A 31 -48.46 -10.30 -35.51
C ASN A 31 -47.53 -9.63 -34.49
N ASN A 32 -47.12 -10.34 -33.44
CA ASN A 32 -46.21 -9.83 -32.42
C ASN A 32 -44.75 -9.80 -32.86
N LYS A 33 -44.33 -10.59 -33.85
CA LYS A 33 -42.95 -10.59 -34.37
C LYS A 33 -42.51 -9.21 -34.86
N HIS A 34 -43.38 -8.49 -35.54
CA HIS A 34 -43.10 -7.12 -35.98
C HIS A 34 -42.86 -6.17 -34.79
N LEU A 35 -43.72 -6.24 -33.77
CA LEU A 35 -43.59 -5.44 -32.54
C LEU A 35 -42.37 -5.83 -31.70
N GLU A 36 -42.01 -7.12 -31.63
CA GLU A 36 -40.79 -7.58 -30.98
C GLU A 36 -39.52 -7.13 -31.73
N GLU A 37 -39.54 -7.18 -33.06
CA GLU A 37 -38.46 -6.66 -33.90
C GLU A 37 -38.33 -5.15 -33.68
N GLU A 38 -39.40 -4.37 -33.73
CA GLU A 38 -39.38 -2.93 -33.46
C GLU A 38 -38.91 -2.60 -32.03
N SER A 39 -39.34 -3.39 -31.04
CA SER A 39 -38.92 -3.20 -29.64
C SER A 39 -37.44 -3.49 -29.42
N ARG A 40 -36.87 -4.52 -30.07
CA ARG A 40 -35.44 -4.85 -29.99
C ARG A 40 -34.54 -3.74 -30.57
N HIS A 41 -35.05 -2.97 -31.53
CA HIS A 41 -34.32 -1.87 -32.15
C HIS A 41 -34.66 -0.50 -31.51
N SER A 42 -35.48 -0.47 -30.46
CA SER A 42 -35.82 0.77 -29.76
C SER A 42 -34.72 1.19 -28.78
N GLU A 43 -34.17 2.40 -28.96
CA GLU A 43 -33.15 2.93 -28.07
C GLU A 43 -33.76 3.40 -26.74
N THR A 44 -33.11 3.04 -25.64
CA THR A 44 -33.55 3.43 -24.30
C THR A 44 -33.08 4.87 -23.99
N VAL A 45 -34.02 5.82 -23.94
CA VAL A 45 -33.71 7.23 -23.67
C VAL A 45 -33.75 7.51 -22.17
N PHE A 46 -32.59 7.78 -21.59
CA PHE A 46 -32.48 8.19 -20.19
C PHE A 46 -32.75 9.69 -20.03
N ARG A 47 -33.51 10.08 -19.00
CA ARG A 47 -33.91 11.47 -18.75
C ARG A 47 -33.71 11.85 -17.28
N ASP A 48 -33.42 13.13 -17.05
CA ASP A 48 -33.32 13.73 -15.71
C ASP A 48 -34.69 13.92 -15.05
N LYS A 49 -34.68 14.24 -13.74
CA LYS A 49 -35.87 14.66 -12.99
C LYS A 49 -36.60 15.87 -13.60
N SER A 50 -35.93 16.66 -14.45
CA SER A 50 -36.49 17.79 -15.19
C SER A 50 -36.96 17.43 -16.62
N GLY A 51 -36.84 16.18 -17.05
CA GLY A 51 -37.29 15.69 -18.36
C GLY A 51 -36.30 15.84 -19.52
N ARG A 52 -35.13 16.46 -19.31
CA ARG A 52 -34.05 16.59 -20.31
C ARG A 52 -33.41 15.22 -20.60
N ARG A 53 -33.08 14.94 -21.87
CA ARG A 53 -32.37 13.71 -22.29
C ARG A 53 -30.92 13.75 -21.75
N ARG A 54 -30.45 12.63 -21.19
CA ARG A 54 -29.08 12.44 -20.69
C ARG A 54 -28.17 11.91 -21.77
N ASP A 55 -27.03 12.56 -21.93
CA ASP A 55 -25.94 12.04 -22.74
C ASP A 55 -25.04 11.14 -21.88
N LEU A 56 -25.41 9.85 -21.79
CA LEU A 56 -24.69 8.85 -20.98
C LEU A 56 -23.20 8.75 -21.32
N ALA A 57 -22.84 8.98 -22.58
CA ALA A 57 -21.44 8.97 -23.02
C ALA A 57 -20.64 10.13 -22.43
N GLN A 58 -21.22 11.34 -22.38
CA GLN A 58 -20.58 12.51 -21.78
C GLN A 58 -20.52 12.37 -20.25
N GLU A 59 -21.60 11.90 -19.62
CA GLU A 59 -21.62 11.69 -18.16
C GLU A 59 -20.55 10.67 -17.71
N ARG A 60 -20.37 9.58 -18.46
CA ARG A 60 -19.30 8.60 -18.19
C ARG A 60 -17.91 9.18 -18.37
N LEU A 61 -17.69 10.01 -19.40
CA LEU A 61 -16.42 10.69 -19.63
C LEU A 61 -16.10 11.66 -18.48
N GLU A 62 -17.07 12.49 -18.06
CA GLU A 62 -16.90 13.38 -16.92
C GLU A 62 -16.67 12.63 -15.61
N GLN A 63 -17.37 11.52 -15.37
CA GLN A 63 -17.15 10.68 -14.20
C GLN A 63 -15.75 10.08 -14.19
N ARG A 64 -15.23 9.62 -15.34
CA ARG A 64 -13.85 9.14 -15.47
C ARG A 64 -12.84 10.25 -15.17
N GLN A 65 -12.99 11.42 -15.79
CA GLN A 65 -12.10 12.56 -15.53
C GLN A 65 -12.11 12.99 -14.05
N LYS A 66 -13.30 13.02 -13.42
CA LYS A 66 -13.44 13.32 -11.98
C LYS A 66 -12.79 12.25 -11.11
N ALA A 67 -12.91 10.98 -11.48
CA ALA A 67 -12.29 9.87 -10.76
C ALA A 67 -10.76 9.91 -10.89
N GLU A 68 -10.23 10.18 -12.08
CA GLU A 68 -8.80 10.35 -12.35
C GLU A 68 -8.24 11.53 -11.51
N ALA A 69 -8.86 12.71 -11.61
CA ALA A 69 -8.45 13.88 -10.83
C ALA A 69 -8.58 13.67 -9.30
N LYS A 70 -9.50 12.81 -8.86
CA LYS A 70 -9.58 12.41 -7.45
C LYS A 70 -8.44 11.46 -7.09
N SER A 71 -8.17 10.44 -7.90
CA SER A 71 -7.07 9.50 -7.67
C SER A 71 -5.71 10.19 -7.63
N GLU A 72 -5.44 11.16 -8.52
CA GLU A 72 -4.21 11.95 -8.51
C GLU A 72 -4.04 12.74 -7.21
N ARG A 73 -5.13 13.34 -6.71
CA ARG A 73 -5.11 14.05 -5.42
C ARG A 73 -4.88 13.08 -4.26
N ASP A 74 -5.60 11.96 -4.26
CA ASP A 74 -5.48 10.93 -3.23
C ASP A 74 -4.05 10.35 -3.19
N GLU A 75 -3.41 10.19 -4.34
CA GLU A 75 -1.99 9.79 -4.46
C GLU A 75 -1.03 10.85 -3.92
N GLN A 76 -1.27 12.14 -4.21
CA GLN A 76 -0.49 13.24 -3.64
C GLN A 76 -0.62 13.27 -2.12
N TYR A 77 -1.83 13.15 -1.58
CA TYR A 77 -2.06 13.07 -0.14
C TYR A 77 -1.45 11.81 0.47
N ALA A 78 -1.53 10.66 -0.19
CA ALA A 78 -0.87 9.44 0.27
C ALA A 78 0.65 9.60 0.32
N ARG A 79 1.24 10.32 -0.65
CA ARG A 79 2.68 10.62 -0.66
C ARG A 79 3.07 11.59 0.45
N TRP A 80 2.28 12.63 0.70
CA TRP A 80 2.54 13.61 1.76
C TRP A 80 2.24 13.09 3.17
N GLY A 81 1.25 12.21 3.30
CA GLY A 81 0.89 11.57 4.57
C GLY A 81 1.91 10.51 5.04
N LYS A 82 2.79 10.04 4.14
CA LYS A 82 3.88 9.12 4.48
C LYS A 82 5.08 9.86 5.06
N GLY A 83 5.74 9.26 6.05
CA GLY A 83 6.95 9.81 6.64
C GLY A 83 8.13 9.76 5.65
N LEU A 84 8.93 10.83 5.57
CA LEU A 84 10.11 10.89 4.70
C LEU A 84 11.12 9.76 5.00
N ALA A 85 11.31 9.40 6.27
CA ALA A 85 12.19 8.32 6.67
C ALA A 85 11.69 6.95 6.21
N GLN A 86 10.37 6.72 6.28
CA GLN A 86 9.75 5.48 5.80
C GLN A 86 9.90 5.34 4.28
N GLY A 87 9.72 6.44 3.53
CA GLY A 87 9.93 6.45 2.08
C GLY A 87 11.38 6.14 1.69
N ARG A 88 12.36 6.74 2.39
CA ARG A 88 13.79 6.44 2.18
C ARG A 88 14.12 5.00 2.52
N GLN A 89 13.60 4.48 3.63
CA GLN A 89 13.81 3.08 4.02
C GLN A 89 13.23 2.13 2.96
N GLN A 90 12.03 2.43 2.44
CA GLN A 90 11.42 1.62 1.39
C GLN A 90 12.29 1.60 0.13
N GLN A 91 12.83 2.75 -0.29
CA GLN A 91 13.74 2.83 -1.44
C GLN A 91 15.01 2.02 -1.21
N GLN A 92 15.65 2.18 -0.05
CA GLN A 92 16.84 1.41 0.32
C GLN A 92 16.56 -0.09 0.33
N ASN A 93 15.45 -0.52 0.93
CA ASN A 93 15.07 -1.94 0.95
C ASN A 93 14.86 -2.51 -0.45
N VAL A 94 14.32 -1.72 -1.40
CA VAL A 94 14.15 -2.15 -2.79
C VAL A 94 15.50 -2.26 -3.49
N GLU A 95 16.37 -1.26 -3.33
CA GLU A 95 17.73 -1.30 -3.90
C GLU A 95 18.54 -2.48 -3.35
N ASP A 96 18.45 -2.72 -2.05
CA ASP A 96 19.14 -3.82 -1.37
C ASP A 96 18.55 -5.17 -1.79
N ALA A 97 17.22 -5.29 -1.94
CA ALA A 97 16.60 -6.50 -2.46
C ALA A 97 17.08 -6.82 -3.88
N ILE A 98 17.18 -5.82 -4.76
CA ILE A 98 17.70 -6.01 -6.13
C ILE A 98 19.15 -6.50 -6.09
N LYS A 99 19.99 -5.93 -5.22
CA LYS A 99 21.39 -6.36 -5.06
C LYS A 99 21.48 -7.78 -4.51
N GLU A 100 20.72 -8.11 -3.47
CA GLU A 100 20.75 -9.45 -2.85
C GLU A 100 20.15 -10.51 -3.79
N MET A 101 19.17 -10.17 -4.63
CA MET A 101 18.65 -11.07 -5.68
C MET A 101 19.72 -11.46 -6.71
N GLN A 102 20.71 -10.59 -6.96
CA GLN A 102 21.82 -10.86 -7.88
C GLN A 102 22.96 -11.66 -7.23
N LYS A 103 22.96 -11.78 -5.89
CA LYS A 103 24.03 -12.43 -5.14
C LYS A 103 23.76 -13.92 -4.92
N PRO A 104 24.81 -14.74 -4.80
CA PRO A 104 24.66 -16.12 -4.34
C PRO A 104 24.23 -16.17 -2.87
N LEU A 105 23.59 -17.27 -2.45
CA LEU A 105 23.07 -17.45 -1.09
C LEU A 105 24.16 -17.35 -0.01
N ALA A 106 25.36 -17.87 -0.29
CA ALA A 106 26.48 -17.87 0.64
C ALA A 106 27.49 -16.78 0.27
N ARG A 107 27.99 -16.06 1.28
CA ARG A 107 29.11 -15.13 1.15
C ARG A 107 30.42 -15.88 1.41
N TYR A 108 31.39 -15.71 0.53
CA TYR A 108 32.72 -16.31 0.64
C TYR A 108 33.75 -15.26 1.09
N ILE A 109 34.94 -15.75 1.44
CA ILE A 109 36.06 -14.90 1.87
C ILE A 109 36.48 -13.94 0.75
N ASP A 110 36.38 -14.37 -0.51
CA ASP A 110 36.78 -13.59 -1.69
C ASP A 110 35.66 -12.65 -2.22
N ASP A 111 34.58 -12.45 -1.46
CA ASP A 111 33.48 -11.55 -1.85
C ASP A 111 33.93 -10.08 -1.83
N GLN A 112 33.91 -9.44 -3.00
CA GLN A 112 34.33 -8.06 -3.18
C GLN A 112 33.52 -7.06 -2.35
N ASP A 113 32.24 -7.34 -2.11
CA ASP A 113 31.38 -6.46 -1.31
C ASP A 113 31.74 -6.52 0.18
N LEU A 114 32.04 -7.73 0.67
CA LEU A 114 32.53 -7.94 2.04
C LEU A 114 33.88 -7.25 2.24
N ASP A 115 34.82 -7.45 1.31
CA ASP A 115 36.13 -6.82 1.32
C ASP A 115 36.05 -5.29 1.35
N ARG A 116 35.14 -4.72 0.55
CA ARG A 116 34.90 -3.27 0.53
C ARG A 116 34.38 -2.78 1.88
N MET A 117 33.38 -3.44 2.44
CA MET A 117 32.81 -3.10 3.76
C MET A 117 33.87 -3.15 4.87
N LEU A 118 34.71 -4.20 4.89
CA LEU A 118 35.77 -4.36 5.89
C LEU A 118 36.90 -3.33 5.76
N ARG A 119 37.17 -2.85 4.54
CA ARG A 119 38.12 -1.75 4.28
C ARG A 119 37.57 -0.40 4.69
N GLU A 120 36.25 -0.21 4.61
CA GLU A 120 35.58 1.03 4.99
C GLU A 120 35.38 1.19 6.50
N GLN A 121 35.33 0.06 7.24
CA GLN A 121 35.18 0.05 8.68
C GLN A 121 36.31 0.81 9.37
N GLU A 122 35.94 1.79 10.17
CA GLU A 122 36.88 2.52 11.01
C GLU A 122 37.29 1.64 12.20
N ARG A 123 38.60 1.54 12.45
CA ARG A 123 39.16 0.81 13.59
C ARG A 123 39.78 1.80 14.56
N GLU A 124 39.42 1.67 15.84
CA GLU A 124 40.05 2.46 16.89
C GLU A 124 41.53 2.07 17.02
N GLY A 125 42.39 3.07 17.17
CA GLY A 125 43.85 2.86 17.30
C GLY A 125 44.62 2.72 15.99
N ASP A 126 43.99 2.87 14.82
CA ASP A 126 44.70 2.92 13.54
C ASP A 126 45.42 4.27 13.36
N PRO A 127 46.77 4.31 13.25
CA PRO A 127 47.52 5.55 13.06
C PRO A 127 47.16 6.27 11.74
N MET A 128 46.61 5.57 10.74
CA MET A 128 46.25 6.15 9.45
C MET A 128 44.80 6.70 9.42
N ALA A 129 43.98 6.44 10.45
CA ALA A 129 42.56 6.79 10.45
C ALA A 129 42.31 8.29 10.25
N GLU A 130 43.11 9.16 10.87
CA GLU A 130 42.99 10.61 10.72
C GLU A 130 43.24 11.09 9.29
N PHE A 131 44.24 10.51 8.61
CA PHE A 131 44.55 10.84 7.22
C PHE A 131 43.40 10.43 6.29
N ILE A 132 42.82 9.24 6.52
CA ILE A 132 41.68 8.74 5.76
C ILE A 132 40.45 9.65 5.97
N LYS A 133 40.14 10.04 7.22
CA LYS A 133 39.06 10.99 7.54
C LYS A 133 39.24 12.32 6.83
N LYS A 134 40.45 12.89 6.87
CA LYS A 134 40.76 14.17 6.20
C LYS A 134 40.59 14.08 4.69
N ARG A 135 40.95 12.95 4.07
CA ARG A 135 40.74 12.71 2.63
C ARG A 135 39.24 12.64 2.31
N LYS A 136 38.48 11.81 3.02
CA LYS A 136 37.01 11.69 2.86
C LYS A 136 36.30 13.04 3.07
N ALA A 137 36.72 13.83 4.06
CA ALA A 137 36.14 15.15 4.32
C ALA A 137 36.39 16.16 3.19
N LYS A 138 37.50 16.04 2.43
CA LYS A 138 37.75 16.86 1.24
C LYS A 138 36.86 16.45 0.07
N GLU A 139 36.69 15.14 -0.16
CA GLU A 139 35.85 14.59 -1.22
C GLU A 139 34.36 14.94 -1.00
N ASN A 140 33.89 14.93 0.25
CA ASN A 140 32.48 15.13 0.56
C ASN A 140 32.01 16.62 0.57
N LYS A 141 32.89 17.58 0.23
CA LYS A 141 32.58 19.02 0.27
C LYS A 141 31.49 19.47 -0.70
N GLU A 142 31.21 18.68 -1.74
CA GLU A 142 30.17 19.00 -2.73
C GLU A 142 28.74 18.84 -2.18
N LYS A 143 28.56 18.02 -1.14
CA LYS A 143 27.24 17.81 -0.51
C LYS A 143 27.05 18.80 0.63
N LYS A 144 26.18 19.79 0.44
CA LYS A 144 25.73 20.67 1.53
C LYS A 144 24.93 19.83 2.55
N GLU A 145 25.58 19.41 3.61
CA GLU A 145 24.94 18.71 4.72
C GLU A 145 23.95 19.63 5.45
N LYS A 146 22.82 19.06 5.90
CA LYS A 146 21.89 19.79 6.77
C LYS A 146 22.56 20.03 8.12
N PRO A 147 22.37 21.21 8.73
CA PRO A 147 22.91 21.48 10.06
C PRO A 147 22.41 20.43 11.05
N LYS A 148 23.31 19.99 11.93
CA LYS A 148 23.03 19.07 13.03
C LYS A 148 22.98 19.87 14.34
N TYR A 149 22.46 19.24 15.38
CA TYR A 149 22.46 19.81 16.70
C TYR A 149 23.88 19.86 17.28
N ASN A 150 24.26 21.00 17.85
CA ASN A 150 25.61 21.28 18.35
C ASN A 150 25.65 21.55 19.87
N GLY A 151 24.57 21.27 20.59
CA GLY A 151 24.48 21.52 22.04
C GLY A 151 24.90 20.31 22.90
N PRO A 152 24.63 20.34 24.22
CA PRO A 152 24.96 19.24 25.13
C PRO A 152 24.32 17.92 24.72
N ALA A 153 24.89 16.79 25.13
CA ALA A 153 24.38 15.48 24.75
C ALA A 153 22.87 15.34 25.05
N PRO A 154 22.04 15.01 24.05
CA PRO A 154 20.60 14.87 24.25
C PRO A 154 20.28 13.68 25.17
N PRO A 155 19.14 13.71 25.88
CA PRO A 155 18.66 12.53 26.59
C PRO A 155 18.44 11.39 25.60
N LEU A 156 18.75 10.17 26.05
CA LEU A 156 18.61 8.97 25.25
C LEU A 156 17.14 8.71 24.92
N ASN A 157 16.87 8.28 23.70
CA ASN A 157 15.56 7.87 23.22
C ASN A 157 15.62 6.45 22.65
N ARG A 158 14.47 5.76 22.68
CA ARG A 158 14.31 4.39 22.14
C ARG A 158 14.80 4.19 20.71
N PHE A 159 14.74 5.24 19.90
CA PHE A 159 14.99 5.17 18.46
C PHE A 159 16.36 5.73 18.04
N ASN A 160 17.20 6.16 18.99
CA ASN A 160 18.50 6.78 18.72
C ASN A 160 18.42 7.97 17.73
N ILE A 161 17.27 8.66 17.70
CA ILE A 161 17.05 9.80 16.80
C ILE A 161 17.66 11.04 17.45
N TRP A 162 18.58 11.68 16.73
CA TRP A 162 19.18 12.93 17.17
C TRP A 162 18.16 14.08 17.13
N PRO A 163 18.23 15.02 18.09
CA PRO A 163 17.39 16.21 18.07
C PRO A 163 17.68 17.06 16.82
N GLY A 164 16.68 17.87 16.44
CA GLY A 164 16.85 18.85 15.37
C GLY A 164 17.89 19.91 15.73
N HIS A 165 18.53 20.51 14.71
CA HIS A 165 19.58 21.52 14.91
C HIS A 165 19.17 22.76 15.70
N ARG A 166 17.87 23.04 15.83
CA ARG A 166 17.30 24.19 16.57
C ARG A 166 16.84 23.84 17.98
N TRP A 167 17.04 22.59 18.42
CA TRP A 167 16.72 22.22 19.78
C TRP A 167 17.63 23.00 20.73
N ASP A 168 17.09 23.46 21.87
CA ASP A 168 17.79 24.33 22.82
C ASP A 168 18.59 23.54 23.89
N GLY A 169 18.44 22.21 23.91
CA GLY A 169 19.09 21.35 24.90
C GLY A 169 18.33 21.21 26.22
N VAL A 170 17.18 21.87 26.37
CA VAL A 170 16.37 21.76 27.60
C VAL A 170 15.41 20.58 27.47
N ASP A 171 15.54 19.61 28.38
CA ASP A 171 14.61 18.48 28.45
C ASP A 171 13.25 18.95 28.99
N ARG A 172 12.19 18.70 28.20
CA ARG A 172 10.79 19.01 28.51
C ARG A 172 9.93 17.74 28.54
N SER A 173 10.54 16.59 28.82
CA SER A 173 9.86 15.30 28.83
C SER A 173 9.10 15.04 30.13
N ASN A 174 8.16 14.09 30.10
CA ASN A 174 7.51 13.52 31.30
C ASN A 174 8.35 12.40 31.96
N GLY A 175 9.63 12.26 31.59
CA GLY A 175 10.51 11.18 32.09
C GLY A 175 10.13 9.75 31.63
N PHE A 176 9.26 9.59 30.63
CA PHE A 176 8.82 8.27 30.13
C PHE A 176 10.00 7.43 29.62
N GLU A 177 10.86 8.01 28.78
CA GLU A 177 12.00 7.30 28.18
C GLU A 177 12.98 6.81 29.27
N GLN A 178 13.25 7.64 30.29
CA GLN A 178 14.09 7.26 31.43
C GLN A 178 13.49 6.08 32.22
N LYS A 179 12.18 6.15 32.55
CA LYS A 179 11.48 5.04 33.22
C LYS A 179 11.48 3.76 32.38
N TYR A 180 11.36 3.89 31.06
CA TYR A 180 11.39 2.77 30.14
C TYR A 180 12.76 2.06 30.16
N PHE A 181 13.86 2.79 30.08
CA PHE A 181 15.21 2.21 30.17
C PHE A 181 15.47 1.56 31.54
N ALA A 182 15.05 2.21 32.63
CA ALA A 182 15.13 1.61 33.96
C ALA A 182 14.36 0.28 34.04
N ARG A 183 13.16 0.20 33.44
CA ARG A 183 12.38 -1.03 33.39
C ARG A 183 13.08 -2.14 32.61
N ILE A 184 13.71 -1.82 31.48
CA ILE A 184 14.48 -2.78 30.69
C ILE A 184 15.68 -3.31 31.49
N ALA A 185 16.45 -2.41 32.12
CA ALA A 185 17.59 -2.78 32.93
C ALA A 185 17.17 -3.70 34.10
N ASN A 186 16.10 -3.34 34.81
CA ASN A 186 15.56 -4.16 35.89
C ASN A 186 15.09 -5.53 35.40
N LYS A 187 14.39 -5.59 34.26
CA LYS A 187 13.97 -6.87 33.67
C LYS A 187 15.16 -7.76 33.35
N LYS A 188 16.22 -7.21 32.76
CA LYS A 188 17.45 -7.95 32.45
C LYS A 188 18.16 -8.44 33.72
N ALA A 189 18.28 -7.58 34.74
CA ALA A 189 18.87 -7.94 36.03
C ALA A 189 18.10 -9.08 36.72
N VAL A 190 16.77 -9.03 36.71
CA VAL A 190 15.92 -10.10 37.27
C VAL A 190 16.08 -11.39 36.49
N GLN A 191 16.16 -11.34 35.16
CA GLN A 191 16.38 -12.52 34.32
C GLN A 191 17.74 -13.19 34.62
N GLU A 192 18.79 -12.40 34.81
CA GLU A 192 20.13 -12.91 35.17
C GLU A 192 20.14 -13.52 36.56
N LEU A 193 19.47 -12.91 37.54
CA LEU A 193 19.32 -13.46 38.89
C LEU A 193 18.50 -14.74 38.89
N ALA A 194 17.39 -14.78 38.14
CA ALA A 194 16.54 -15.96 38.02
C ALA A 194 17.29 -17.11 37.35
N TYR A 195 18.10 -16.84 36.33
CA TYR A 195 18.95 -17.86 35.72
C TYR A 195 19.94 -18.44 36.73
N LYS A 196 20.68 -17.60 37.45
CA LYS A 196 21.61 -18.05 38.51
C LYS A 196 20.90 -18.90 39.57
N TRP A 197 19.74 -18.45 40.05
CA TRP A 197 18.93 -19.19 41.02
C TRP A 197 18.47 -20.55 40.48
N SER A 198 18.06 -20.61 39.21
CA SER A 198 17.56 -21.85 38.60
C SER A 198 18.64 -22.92 38.41
N VAL A 199 19.90 -22.52 38.30
CA VAL A 199 21.05 -23.40 38.03
C VAL A 199 21.76 -23.82 39.33
N GLU A 200 21.44 -23.22 40.48
CA GLU A 200 22.16 -23.45 41.74
C GLU A 200 22.04 -24.89 42.28
N ASP A 201 20.97 -25.62 41.94
CA ASP A 201 20.68 -26.98 42.43
C ASP A 201 20.77 -28.06 41.32
N MET A 202 21.37 -27.71 40.17
CA MET A 202 21.72 -28.64 39.08
C MET A 202 23.23 -28.93 39.08
#